data_AF-A0A402DI00-F1
#
_entry.id   AF-A0A402DI00-F1
#
_cell.length_a   1.000
_cell.length_b   1.000
_cell.length_c   1.000
_cell.angle_alpha   90.00
_cell.angle_beta   90.00
_cell.angle_gamma   90.00
#
_symmetry.space_group_name_H-M   'P 1'
#
loop_
_entity.id
_entity.type
_entity.pdbx_description
1 polymer ?
#
loop_
_entity_poly.entity_id
_entity_poly.type
_entity_poly.pdbx_seq_one_letter_code
_entity_poly.pdbx_strand_id
1 'polypeptide(L)'
;MEASQITNKGSVVFFNTNGVFESQVTVGTLPDMLTFTPDGNRVLVANEGEAKGGINPNSSVSIIDLSISVLNATVNTATFTGFNGQENTLRNQGVRIFPSQTVSQDVEPEYITVSDNGTTAWVSLQENNIVPILLWE
;
A
#
# COMPACT_ATOMS: atom_id res chain seq x y z
N MET A 1 5.58 9.81 -4.00
CA MET A 1 6.22 10.92 -3.28
C MET A 1 5.97 10.73 -1.80
N GLU A 2 7.01 10.40 -1.05
CA GLU A 2 6.97 10.38 0.41
C GLU A 2 6.77 11.79 0.97
N ALA A 3 6.22 11.86 2.19
CA ALA A 3 6.14 13.10 2.93
C ALA A 3 7.48 13.41 3.60
N SER A 4 7.75 14.70 3.87
CA SER A 4 8.99 15.14 4.55
C SER A 4 9.17 14.49 5.92
N GLN A 5 8.07 14.31 6.65
CA GLN A 5 8.01 13.42 7.80
C GLN A 5 7.43 12.09 7.33
N ILE A 6 8.25 11.04 7.37
CA ILE A 6 7.90 9.73 6.79
C ILE A 6 6.64 9.11 7.37
N THR A 7 6.27 9.48 8.61
CA THR A 7 5.06 8.98 9.28
C THR A 7 3.77 9.69 8.83
N ASN A 8 3.88 10.74 8.01
CA ASN A 8 2.74 11.39 7.37
C ASN A 8 2.39 10.71 6.05
N LYS A 9 1.12 10.85 5.64
CA LYS A 9 0.65 10.36 4.35
C LYS A 9 1.42 10.97 3.18
N GLY A 10 1.81 10.12 2.24
CA GLY A 10 2.46 10.52 0.99
C GLY A 10 1.47 10.90 -0.10
N SER A 11 1.97 10.96 -1.32
CA SER A 11 1.15 11.24 -2.51
C SER A 11 1.64 10.53 -3.77
N VAL A 12 0.71 10.28 -4.69
CA VAL A 12 0.99 9.95 -6.08
C VAL A 12 0.67 11.18 -6.92
N VAL A 13 1.56 11.49 -7.86
CA VAL A 13 1.48 12.66 -8.73
C VAL A 13 1.47 12.20 -10.17
N PHE A 14 0.49 12.65 -10.94
CA PHE A 14 0.34 12.32 -12.35
C PHE A 14 0.86 13.48 -13.20
N PHE A 15 1.67 13.13 -14.20
CA PHE A 15 2.17 14.03 -15.22
C PHE A 15 1.83 13.47 -16.60
N ASN A 16 1.63 14.33 -17.59
CA ASN A 16 1.55 13.88 -18.98
C ASN A 16 2.95 13.65 -19.57
N THR A 17 3.01 13.18 -20.82
CA THR A 17 4.27 12.83 -21.51
C THR A 17 5.20 14.03 -21.75
N ASN A 18 4.69 15.26 -21.63
CA ASN A 18 5.50 16.48 -21.71
C ASN A 18 6.04 16.90 -20.32
N GLY A 19 5.76 16.13 -19.27
CA GLY A 19 6.15 16.44 -17.89
C GLY A 19 5.29 17.51 -17.25
N VAL A 20 4.13 17.84 -17.82
CA VAL A 20 3.19 18.80 -17.21
C VAL A 20 2.37 18.08 -16.15
N PHE A 21 2.28 18.69 -14.97
CA PHE A 21 1.46 18.21 -13.86
C PHE A 21 -0.02 18.17 -14.26
N GLU A 22 -0.68 17.06 -13.98
CA GLU A 22 -2.11 16.85 -14.25
C GLU A 22 -2.91 16.83 -12.94
N SER A 23 -2.52 15.97 -11.99
CA SER A 23 -3.22 15.81 -10.72
C SER A 23 -2.33 15.18 -9.64
N GLN A 24 -2.81 15.23 -8.40
CA GLN A 24 -2.18 14.61 -7.24
C GLN A 24 -3.24 14.02 -6.33
N VAL A 25 -2.98 12.84 -5.80
CA VAL A 25 -3.82 12.18 -4.79
C VAL A 25 -3.00 11.83 -3.56
N THR A 26 -3.62 11.91 -2.39
CA THR A 26 -3.03 11.46 -1.12
C THR A 26 -3.15 9.94 -1.01
N VAL A 27 -2.06 9.27 -0.62
CA VAL A 27 -2.00 7.82 -0.38
C VAL A 27 -1.65 7.53 1.08
N GLY A 28 -1.31 6.28 1.40
CA GLY A 28 -0.86 5.91 2.73
C GLY A 28 0.50 6.51 3.10
N THR A 29 1.00 6.09 4.25
CA THR A 29 2.25 6.57 4.82
C THR A 29 3.44 5.82 4.23
N LEU A 30 4.53 6.55 3.94
CA LEU A 30 5.76 6.00 3.35
C LEU A 30 5.49 5.11 2.11
N PRO A 31 4.98 5.69 1.01
CA PRO A 31 4.76 4.93 -0.22
C PRO A 31 6.10 4.54 -0.86
N ASP A 32 6.42 3.25 -0.84
CA ASP A 32 7.69 2.71 -1.34
C ASP A 32 7.63 2.36 -2.83
N MET A 33 6.48 1.80 -3.24
CA MET A 33 6.32 1.22 -4.57
C MET A 33 4.92 1.47 -5.13
N LEU A 34 4.84 1.60 -6.45
CA LEU A 34 3.58 1.59 -7.17
C LEU A 34 3.64 0.76 -8.45
N THR A 35 2.48 0.28 -8.89
CA THR A 35 2.32 -0.42 -10.18
C THR A 35 0.93 -0.17 -10.77
N PHE A 36 0.83 -0.22 -12.09
CA PHE A 36 -0.44 -0.14 -12.81
C PHE A 36 -1.06 -1.53 -12.96
N THR A 37 -2.40 -1.60 -12.98
CA THR A 37 -3.09 -2.77 -13.53
C THR A 37 -2.85 -2.87 -15.04
N PRO A 38 -2.90 -4.08 -15.64
CA PRO A 38 -2.64 -4.26 -17.07
C PRO A 38 -3.53 -3.44 -18.01
N ASP A 39 -4.75 -3.12 -17.58
CA ASP A 39 -5.70 -2.28 -18.32
C ASP A 39 -5.48 -0.77 -18.13
N GLY A 40 -4.56 -0.38 -17.25
CA GLY A 40 -4.25 1.01 -16.91
C GLY A 40 -5.31 1.71 -16.04
N ASN A 41 -6.38 1.02 -15.64
CA ASN A 41 -7.49 1.64 -14.92
C ASN A 41 -7.21 1.82 -13.43
N ARG A 42 -6.17 1.20 -12.87
CA ARG A 42 -5.81 1.38 -11.45
C ARG A 42 -4.30 1.51 -11.26
N VAL A 43 -3.92 2.25 -10.23
CA VAL A 43 -2.56 2.24 -9.65
C VAL A 43 -2.64 1.69 -8.24
N LEU A 44 -1.84 0.68 -7.95
CA LEU A 44 -1.65 0.14 -6.61
C LEU A 44 -0.39 0.74 -6.00
N VAL A 45 -0.44 1.11 -4.72
CA VAL A 45 0.68 1.71 -4.00
C VAL A 45 0.89 0.96 -2.70
N ALA A 46 2.08 0.41 -2.51
CA ALA A 46 2.51 -0.20 -1.26
C ALA A 46 2.90 0.93 -0.29
N ASN A 47 2.23 1.02 0.86
CA ASN A 47 2.50 2.04 1.87
C ASN A 47 3.05 1.33 3.12
N GLU A 48 4.36 1.43 3.32
CA GLU A 48 5.09 0.71 4.37
C GLU A 48 4.58 1.06 5.77
N GLY A 49 4.42 2.35 6.05
CA GLY A 49 4.00 2.80 7.38
C GLY A 49 5.07 2.69 8.46
N GLU A 50 6.36 2.69 8.12
CA GLU A 50 7.48 2.57 9.08
C GLU A 50 7.36 3.53 10.27
N ALA A 51 7.67 3.02 11.47
CA ALA A 51 7.64 3.79 12.70
C ALA A 51 8.80 4.80 12.80
N LYS A 52 8.52 6.04 13.22
CA LYS A 52 9.55 7.04 13.53
C LYS A 52 9.18 7.92 14.70
N GLY A 53 10.12 8.09 15.64
CA GLY A 53 9.98 9.02 16.75
C GLY A 53 8.78 8.72 17.67
N GLY A 54 8.45 7.43 17.86
CA GLY A 54 7.33 6.98 18.70
C GLY A 54 5.96 7.02 18.02
N ILE A 55 5.89 7.44 16.76
CA ILE A 55 4.69 7.32 15.92
C ILE A 55 4.84 6.02 15.11
N ASN A 56 3.88 5.09 15.25
CA ASN A 56 3.80 3.88 14.44
C ASN A 56 2.46 3.84 13.68
N PRO A 57 2.43 4.39 12.44
CA PRO A 57 1.27 4.37 11.55
C PRO A 57 0.82 2.95 11.19
N ASN A 58 -0.43 2.81 10.75
CA ASN A 58 -0.84 1.57 10.11
C ASN A 58 -0.36 1.55 8.65
N SER A 59 0.20 0.42 8.24
CA SER A 59 0.50 0.14 6.85
C SER A 59 -0.75 -0.18 6.04
N SER A 60 -0.63 -0.08 4.71
CA SER A 60 -1.77 -0.25 3.80
C SER A 60 -1.35 -0.43 2.35
N VAL A 61 -2.33 -0.75 1.50
CA VAL A 61 -2.21 -0.61 0.05
C VAL A 61 -3.24 0.40 -0.45
N SER A 62 -2.78 1.47 -1.11
CA SER A 62 -3.68 2.41 -1.77
C SER A 62 -4.03 1.90 -3.17
N ILE A 63 -5.31 1.97 -3.52
CA ILE A 63 -5.87 1.56 -4.80
C ILE A 63 -6.45 2.81 -5.43
N ILE A 64 -5.73 3.38 -6.40
CA ILE A 64 -6.12 4.59 -7.11
C ILE A 64 -6.91 4.16 -8.35
N ASP A 65 -8.17 4.57 -8.44
CA ASP A 65 -9.03 4.35 -9.61
C ASP A 65 -8.80 5.47 -10.64
N LEU A 66 -8.45 5.08 -11.86
CA LEU A 66 -8.18 5.92 -13.02
C LEU A 66 -9.13 5.64 -14.19
N SER A 67 -10.18 4.83 -13.98
CA SER A 67 -11.10 4.36 -15.03
C SER A 67 -11.80 5.48 -15.81
N ILE A 68 -11.94 6.67 -15.21
CA ILE A 68 -12.47 7.86 -15.87
C ILE A 68 -11.33 8.70 -16.45
N SER A 69 -10.44 9.19 -15.59
CA SER A 69 -9.23 9.93 -15.97
C SER A 69 -8.34 10.16 -14.73
N VAL A 70 -7.08 10.56 -14.94
CA VAL A 70 -6.20 10.99 -13.84
C VAL A 70 -6.71 12.23 -13.10
N LEU A 71 -7.51 13.08 -13.76
CA LEU A 71 -8.11 14.27 -13.14
C LEU A 71 -9.29 13.92 -12.22
N ASN A 72 -9.86 12.73 -12.40
CA ASN A 72 -10.96 12.19 -11.59
C ASN A 72 -10.50 11.06 -10.66
N ALA A 73 -9.19 10.94 -10.44
CA ALA A 73 -8.62 9.87 -9.65
C ALA A 73 -9.23 9.82 -8.24
N THR A 74 -9.68 8.63 -7.83
CA THR A 74 -10.17 8.39 -6.47
C THR A 74 -9.30 7.34 -5.78
N VAL A 75 -9.20 7.39 -4.45
CA VAL A 75 -8.33 6.49 -3.69
C VAL A 75 -9.15 5.67 -2.71
N ASN A 76 -9.12 4.36 -2.88
CA ASN A 76 -9.51 3.39 -1.87
C ASN A 76 -8.26 2.90 -1.13
N THR A 77 -8.40 2.51 0.14
CA THR A 77 -7.26 2.03 0.93
C THR A 77 -7.60 0.67 1.52
N ALA A 78 -6.88 -0.36 1.07
CA ALA A 78 -6.89 -1.66 1.71
C ALA A 78 -6.01 -1.60 2.96
N THR A 79 -6.53 -2.05 4.10
CA THR A 79 -5.85 -1.98 5.39
C THR A 79 -5.64 -3.37 5.96
N PHE A 80 -4.64 -3.52 6.81
CA PHE A 80 -4.38 -4.77 7.53
C PHE A 80 -5.07 -4.84 8.90
N THR A 81 -5.89 -3.84 9.25
CA THR A 81 -6.51 -3.74 10.59
C THR A 81 -7.48 -4.89 10.88
N GLY A 82 -8.05 -5.51 9.85
CA GLY A 82 -8.88 -6.72 9.99
C GLY A 82 -8.12 -7.94 10.54
N PHE A 83 -6.79 -7.92 10.51
CA PHE A 83 -5.94 -8.95 11.09
C PHE A 83 -5.46 -8.63 12.51
N ASN A 84 -5.73 -7.42 13.03
CA ASN A 84 -5.35 -7.05 14.39
C ASN A 84 -6.05 -7.98 15.40
N GLY A 85 -5.32 -8.41 16.43
CA GLY A 85 -5.74 -9.44 17.37
C GLY A 85 -5.43 -10.87 16.93
N GLN A 86 -4.94 -11.08 15.70
CA GLN A 86 -4.51 -12.39 15.20
C GLN A 86 -2.98 -12.58 15.27
N GLU A 87 -2.25 -11.71 15.97
CA GLU A 87 -0.77 -11.71 15.98
C GLU A 87 -0.22 -13.05 16.45
N ASN A 88 -0.81 -13.65 17.47
CA ASN A 88 -0.41 -14.98 17.96
C ASN A 88 -0.67 -16.08 16.91
N THR A 89 -1.82 -16.03 16.23
CA THR A 89 -2.18 -16.99 15.20
C THR A 89 -1.23 -16.91 14.02
N LEU A 90 -0.97 -15.69 13.53
CA LEU A 90 -0.06 -15.45 12.40
C LEU A 90 1.39 -15.80 12.76
N ARG A 91 1.85 -15.47 13.98
CA ARG A 91 3.18 -15.93 14.46
C ARG A 91 3.30 -17.44 14.49
N ASN A 92 2.26 -18.16 14.91
CA ASN A 92 2.25 -19.63 14.88
C ASN A 92 2.25 -20.21 13.45
N GLN A 93 1.88 -19.41 12.45
CA GLN A 93 1.95 -19.77 11.03
C GLN A 93 3.28 -19.36 10.37
N GLY A 94 4.22 -18.77 11.12
CA GLY A 94 5.53 -18.36 10.62
C GLY A 94 5.58 -16.92 10.08
N VAL A 95 4.51 -16.14 10.25
CA VAL A 95 4.54 -14.70 9.97
C VAL A 95 5.33 -14.00 11.07
N ARG A 96 6.36 -13.27 10.70
CA ARG A 96 7.15 -12.49 11.66
C ARG A 96 6.36 -11.23 12.03
N ILE A 97 5.96 -11.15 13.30
CA ILE A 97 5.35 -9.95 13.91
C ILE A 97 6.04 -9.67 15.25
N PHE A 98 6.52 -8.45 15.49
CA PHE A 98 7.17 -8.10 16.75
C PHE A 98 6.19 -8.12 17.94
N PRO A 99 6.67 -8.44 19.16
CA PRO A 99 5.85 -8.33 20.37
C PRO A 99 5.32 -6.91 20.57
N SER A 100 4.09 -6.80 21.09
CA SER A 100 3.42 -5.52 21.41
C SER A 100 3.08 -4.62 20.21
N GLN A 101 3.29 -5.08 18.98
CA GLN A 101 2.74 -4.44 17.77
C GLN A 101 1.44 -5.12 17.37
N THR A 102 0.54 -4.36 16.75
CA THR A 102 -0.59 -4.94 16.01
C THR A 102 -0.13 -5.38 14.62
N VAL A 103 -0.84 -6.30 13.97
CA VAL A 103 -0.51 -6.70 12.59
C VAL A 103 -0.38 -5.48 11.68
N SER A 104 -1.36 -4.57 11.72
CA SER A 104 -1.36 -3.39 10.85
C SER A 104 -0.24 -2.39 11.11
N GLN A 105 0.44 -2.47 12.25
CA GLN A 105 1.55 -1.59 12.62
C GLN A 105 2.93 -2.20 12.37
N ASP A 106 2.99 -3.51 12.11
CA ASP A 106 4.26 -4.24 11.97
C ASP A 106 4.47 -4.79 10.57
N VAL A 107 3.40 -4.96 9.79
CA VAL A 107 3.53 -5.37 8.40
C VAL A 107 3.92 -4.19 7.53
N GLU A 108 4.93 -4.35 6.69
CA GLU A 108 5.46 -3.27 5.85
C GLU A 108 5.42 -3.73 4.38
N PRO A 109 4.41 -3.32 3.58
CA PRO A 109 4.33 -3.66 2.17
C PRO A 109 5.29 -2.81 1.33
N GLU A 110 6.09 -3.48 0.49
CA GLU A 110 7.15 -2.84 -0.31
C GLU A 110 7.07 -3.15 -1.82
N TYR A 111 6.50 -4.29 -2.22
CA TYR A 111 6.40 -4.65 -3.63
C TYR A 111 5.04 -5.24 -3.96
N ILE A 112 4.54 -4.95 -5.16
CA ILE A 112 3.27 -5.42 -5.66
C ILE A 112 3.46 -5.99 -7.07
N THR A 113 2.94 -7.18 -7.34
CA THR A 113 2.75 -7.66 -8.71
C THR A 113 1.28 -7.94 -8.96
N VAL A 114 0.84 -7.78 -10.21
CA VAL A 114 -0.57 -7.88 -10.61
C VAL A 114 -0.69 -8.98 -11.66
N SER A 115 -1.74 -9.80 -11.55
CA SER A 115 -2.06 -10.83 -12.53
C SER A 115 -2.36 -10.22 -13.90
N ASP A 116 -2.11 -10.99 -14.96
CA ASP A 116 -2.34 -10.53 -16.35
C ASP A 116 -3.79 -10.10 -16.63
N ASN A 117 -4.76 -10.71 -15.94
CA ASN A 117 -6.17 -10.35 -16.04
C ASN A 117 -6.58 -9.17 -15.15
N GLY A 118 -5.66 -8.60 -14.37
CA GLY A 118 -5.90 -7.43 -13.53
C GLY A 118 -6.84 -7.63 -12.34
N THR A 119 -7.11 -8.88 -11.90
CA THR A 119 -8.05 -9.16 -10.80
C THR A 119 -7.38 -9.52 -9.48
N THR A 120 -6.06 -9.74 -9.49
CA THR A 120 -5.32 -10.20 -8.32
C THR A 120 -4.00 -9.46 -8.23
N ALA A 121 -3.68 -8.97 -7.04
CA ALA A 121 -2.33 -8.53 -6.72
C ALA A 121 -1.72 -9.36 -5.59
N TRP A 122 -0.42 -9.56 -5.67
CA TRP A 122 0.40 -10.11 -4.60
C TRP A 122 1.28 -9.01 -4.05
N VAL A 123 1.24 -8.84 -2.73
CA VAL A 123 2.00 -7.82 -2.01
C VAL A 123 3.10 -8.52 -1.24
N SER A 124 4.37 -8.10 -1.34
CA SER A 124 5.43 -8.64 -0.50
C SER A 124 5.47 -7.89 0.84
N LEU A 125 5.40 -8.64 1.92
CA LEU A 125 5.75 -8.16 3.26
C LEU A 125 7.10 -8.79 3.62
N GLN A 126 8.19 -8.23 3.10
CA GLN A 126 9.51 -8.88 3.11
C GLN A 126 9.98 -9.16 4.53
N GLU A 127 9.76 -8.21 5.44
CA GLU A 127 10.11 -8.34 6.85
C GLU A 127 9.25 -9.38 7.59
N ASN A 128 8.01 -9.60 7.14
CA ASN A 128 7.04 -10.44 7.84
C ASN A 128 7.00 -11.88 7.31
N ASN A 129 7.79 -12.21 6.27
CA ASN A 129 7.86 -13.55 5.66
C ASN A 129 6.49 -14.04 5.13
N ILE A 130 5.74 -13.15 4.47
CA ILE A 130 4.43 -13.49 3.88
C ILE A 130 4.15 -12.69 2.61
N VAL A 131 3.31 -13.25 1.74
CA VAL A 131 2.79 -12.59 0.54
C VAL A 131 1.26 -12.56 0.60
N PRO A 132 0.63 -11.47 1.08
CA PRO A 132 -0.81 -11.31 1.04
C PRO A 132 -1.33 -11.21 -0.39
N ILE A 133 -2.54 -11.73 -0.60
CA ILE A 133 -3.29 -11.60 -1.84
C ILE A 133 -4.30 -10.47 -1.66
N LEU A 134 -4.23 -9.47 -2.52
CA LEU A 134 -5.21 -8.40 -2.61
C LEU A 134 -6.14 -8.68 -3.80
N LEU A 135 -7.44 -8.72 -3.50
CA LEU A 135 -8.52 -8.88 -4.46
C LEU A 135 -9.37 -7.62 -4.45
N TRP A 136 -9.94 -7.30 -5.60
CA TRP A 136 -10.94 -6.25 -5.74
C TRP A 136 -12.00 -6.72 -6.73
N GLU A 137 -13.22 -6.26 -6.49
CA GLU A 137 -14.31 -6.35 -7.46
C GLU A 137 -14.26 -5.15 -8.44
#